data_AF-A0A351K328-F1
#
_entry.id   AF-A0A351K328-F1
#
_cell.length_a   1.000
_cell.length_b   1.000
_cell.length_c   1.000
_cell.angle_alpha   90.00
_cell.angle_beta   90.00
_cell.angle_gamma   90.00
#
_symmetry.space_group_name_H-M   'P 1'
#
loop_
_entity.id
_entity.type
_entity.pdbx_description
1 polymer ?
#
loop_
_entity_poly.entity_id
_entity_poly.type
_entity_poly.pdbx_seq_one_letter_code
_entity_poly.pdbx_strand_id
1 'polypeptide(L)'
;MTFDPADFTISHREKIEWMLETNGWALEAVRPTVDDAQATPAHAYSIGVTALTGFPEILVVGLAPATANDVISVAVDALKGGTDIPTGCELVGLLDGEQRCA
;
A
#
# COMPACT_ATOMS: atom_id res chain seq x y z
N MET A 1 -0.57 37.50 1.47
CA MET A 1 -1.32 36.35 0.91
C MET A 1 -0.86 35.13 1.68
N THR A 2 -1.69 34.63 2.60
CA THR A 2 -1.42 33.44 3.40
C THR A 2 -1.98 32.24 2.65
N PHE A 3 -1.11 31.31 2.26
CA PHE A 3 -1.49 30.03 1.66
C PHE A 3 -2.04 29.11 2.76
N ASP A 4 -3.27 28.62 2.62
CA ASP A 4 -3.85 27.59 3.48
C ASP A 4 -3.59 26.22 2.84
N PRO A 5 -2.84 25.30 3.49
CA PRO A 5 -2.65 23.94 2.99
C PRO A 5 -3.95 23.18 2.69
N ALA A 6 -5.08 23.57 3.29
CA ALA A 6 -6.40 22.98 3.03
C ALA A 6 -6.96 23.31 1.64
N ASP A 7 -6.48 24.38 0.99
CA ASP A 7 -6.89 24.75 -0.38
C ASP A 7 -6.22 23.87 -1.45
N PHE A 8 -5.22 23.06 -1.07
CA PHE A 8 -4.56 22.13 -1.98
C PHE A 8 -5.42 20.88 -2.22
N THR A 9 -6.32 20.94 -3.19
CA THR A 9 -7.11 19.78 -3.63
C THR A 9 -6.48 19.18 -4.89
N ILE A 10 -5.50 18.30 -4.70
CA ILE A 10 -4.99 17.45 -5.77
C ILE A 10 -5.99 16.31 -6.04
N SER A 11 -6.32 16.06 -7.31
CA SER A 11 -7.22 14.97 -7.68
C SER A 11 -6.60 13.62 -7.31
N HIS A 12 -7.43 12.60 -7.13
CA HIS A 12 -6.94 11.25 -6.82
C HIS A 12 -5.93 10.75 -7.85
N ARG A 13 -6.21 10.94 -9.15
CA ARG A 13 -5.30 10.60 -10.24
C ARG A 13 -3.96 11.32 -10.09
N GLU A 14 -3.97 12.63 -9.85
CA GLU A 14 -2.75 13.41 -9.70
C GLU A 14 -1.95 12.99 -8.44
N LYS A 15 -2.61 12.54 -7.36
CA LYS A 15 -1.91 11.96 -6.20
C LYS A 15 -1.14 10.70 -6.59
N ILE A 16 -1.78 9.80 -7.34
CA ILE A 16 -1.13 8.56 -7.81
C ILE A 16 0.03 8.91 -8.73
N GLU A 17 -0.18 9.80 -9.70
CA GLU A 17 0.86 10.27 -10.63
C GLU A 17 2.07 10.84 -9.87
N TRP A 18 1.82 11.72 -8.90
CA TRP A 18 2.88 12.30 -8.06
C TRP A 18 3.66 11.23 -7.28
N MET A 19 2.99 10.23 -6.69
CA MET A 19 3.65 9.14 -5.98
C MET A 19 4.50 8.28 -6.92
N LEU A 20 3.99 7.95 -8.11
CA LEU A 20 4.74 7.21 -9.14
C LEU A 20 6.00 7.97 -9.57
N GLU A 21 5.90 9.28 -9.79
CA GLU A 21 7.05 10.12 -10.15
C GLU A 21 8.09 10.23 -9.03
N THR A 22 7.63 10.30 -7.77
CA THR A 22 8.50 10.49 -6.61
C THR A 22 9.20 9.20 -6.17
N ASN A 23 8.45 8.09 -6.15
CA ASN A 23 8.88 6.84 -5.52
C ASN A 23 9.07 5.67 -6.51
N GLY A 24 8.56 5.80 -7.74
CA GLY A 24 8.47 4.72 -8.72
C GLY A 24 7.26 3.79 -8.52
N TRP A 25 6.50 3.98 -7.45
CA TRP A 25 5.28 3.22 -7.13
C TRP A 25 4.35 4.07 -6.25
N ALA A 26 3.07 3.72 -6.17
CA ALA A 26 2.08 4.40 -5.36
C ALA A 26 1.32 3.42 -4.44
N LEU A 27 0.85 3.92 -3.30
CA LEU A 27 -0.07 3.22 -2.41
C LEU A 27 -1.49 3.72 -2.66
N GLU A 28 -2.41 2.80 -2.92
CA GLU A 28 -3.84 3.08 -2.93
C GLU A 28 -4.50 2.48 -1.70
N ALA A 29 -5.17 3.30 -0.88
CA ALA A 29 -5.86 2.86 0.31
C ALA A 29 -7.38 2.91 0.13
N VAL A 30 -8.02 1.75 0.24
CA VAL A 30 -9.46 1.57 0.06
C VAL A 30 -10.12 1.46 1.42
N ARG A 31 -11.10 2.35 1.66
CA ARG A 31 -11.93 2.30 2.87
C ARG A 31 -13.03 1.25 2.75
N PRO A 32 -13.43 0.62 3.86
CA PRO A 32 -14.61 -0.23 3.89
C PRO A 32 -15.85 0.53 3.43
N THR A 33 -16.75 -0.17 2.73
CA THR A 33 -18.08 0.38 2.46
C THR A 33 -18.94 0.28 3.72
N VAL A 34 -19.75 1.31 3.96
CA VAL A 34 -20.61 1.41 5.17
C VAL A 34 -21.68 0.31 5.20
N ASP A 35 -22.10 -0.15 4.03
CA ASP A 35 -23.18 -1.14 3.88
C ASP A 35 -22.68 -2.59 4.04
N ASP A 36 -21.37 -2.84 3.91
CA ASP A 36 -20.78 -4.18 4.04
C ASP A 36 -19.30 -4.13 4.43
N ALA A 37 -19.04 -3.62 5.64
CA ALA A 37 -17.69 -3.55 6.19
C ALA A 37 -17.06 -4.94 6.40
N GLN A 38 -17.87 -6.00 6.50
CA GLN A 38 -17.39 -7.36 6.71
C GLN A 38 -16.97 -8.03 5.39
N ALA A 39 -17.59 -7.72 4.25
CA ALA A 39 -17.15 -8.20 2.95
C ALA A 39 -16.08 -7.30 2.28
N THR A 40 -15.99 -6.03 2.68
CA THR A 40 -14.98 -5.08 2.16
C THR A 40 -14.06 -4.58 3.28
N PRO A 41 -13.19 -5.43 3.85
CA PRO A 41 -12.25 -4.98 4.86
C PRO A 41 -11.36 -3.86 4.33
N ALA A 42 -10.91 -2.99 5.22
CA ALA A 42 -9.95 -1.95 4.87
C ALA A 42 -8.70 -2.61 4.31
N HIS A 43 -8.27 -2.14 3.15
CA HIS A 43 -7.10 -2.68 2.48
C HIS A 43 -6.36 -1.58 1.72
N ALA A 44 -5.09 -1.83 1.46
CA ALA A 44 -4.28 -1.01 0.59
C ALA A 44 -3.54 -1.88 -0.40
N TYR A 45 -3.33 -1.38 -1.61
CA TYR A 45 -2.59 -2.08 -2.65
C TYR A 45 -1.59 -1.16 -3.33
N SER A 46 -0.53 -1.76 -3.86
CA SER A 46 0.47 -1.03 -4.62
C SER A 46 0.06 -0.83 -6.08
N ILE A 47 0.55 0.25 -6.68
CA ILE A 47 0.47 0.53 -8.11
C ILE A 47 1.89 0.79 -8.60
N GLY A 48 2.35 0.02 -9.60
CA GLY A 48 3.63 0.24 -10.26
C GLY A 48 4.80 -0.57 -9.70
N VAL A 49 4.62 -1.34 -8.62
CA VAL A 49 5.67 -2.22 -8.08
C VAL A 49 6.08 -3.26 -9.12
N THR A 50 5.14 -3.75 -9.92
CA THR A 50 5.42 -4.68 -11.02
C THR A 50 6.32 -4.06 -12.07
N ALA A 51 6.05 -2.83 -12.47
CA ALA A 51 6.88 -2.13 -13.44
C ALA A 51 8.27 -1.80 -12.86
N LEU A 52 8.34 -1.51 -11.56
CA LEU A 52 9.57 -1.13 -10.86
C LEU A 52 10.51 -2.31 -10.58
N THR A 53 9.96 -3.49 -10.28
CA THR A 53 10.74 -4.62 -9.73
C THR A 53 10.55 -5.94 -10.48
N GLY A 54 9.52 -6.07 -11.32
CA GLY A 54 9.10 -7.34 -11.91
C GLY A 54 8.30 -8.24 -10.96
N PHE A 55 8.11 -7.83 -9.70
CA PHE A 55 7.32 -8.55 -8.71
C PHE A 55 5.82 -8.17 -8.77
N PRO A 56 4.86 -9.08 -8.51
CA PRO A 56 3.44 -8.73 -8.51
C PRO A 56 3.08 -7.56 -7.58
N GLU A 57 1.99 -6.84 -7.88
CA GLU A 57 1.46 -5.85 -6.95
C GLU A 57 1.10 -6.48 -5.59
N ILE A 58 1.30 -5.72 -4.52
CA ILE A 58 1.16 -6.18 -3.15
C ILE A 58 -0.16 -5.65 -2.59
N LEU A 59 -0.98 -6.54 -2.04
CA LEU A 59 -2.21 -6.23 -1.31
C LEU A 59 -1.98 -6.46 0.18
N VAL A 60 -2.37 -5.49 1.00
CA VAL A 60 -2.37 -5.57 2.47
C VAL A 60 -3.79 -5.33 2.96
N VAL A 61 -4.32 -6.27 3.74
CA VAL A 61 -5.68 -6.21 4.31
C VAL A 61 -5.59 -6.16 5.84
N GLY A 62 -6.46 -5.40 6.49
CA GLY A 62 -6.59 -5.39 7.95
C GLY A 62 -5.56 -4.53 8.69
N LEU A 63 -4.76 -3.74 7.96
CA LEU A 63 -3.84 -2.74 8.52
C LEU A 63 -4.28 -1.32 8.18
N ALA A 64 -3.96 -0.37 9.06
CA ALA A 64 -4.14 1.05 8.76
C ALA A 64 -3.28 1.46 7.55
N PRO A 65 -3.73 2.44 6.71
CA PRO A 65 -3.01 2.81 5.48
C PRO A 65 -1.53 3.14 5.67
N ALA A 66 -1.18 3.85 6.75
CA ALA A 66 0.22 4.18 7.05
C ALA A 66 1.06 2.92 7.33
N THR A 67 0.54 1.97 8.11
CA THR A 67 1.23 0.71 8.40
C THR A 67 1.33 -0.18 7.17
N ALA A 68 0.29 -0.23 6.33
CA ALA A 68 0.35 -0.93 5.05
C ALA A 68 1.42 -0.34 4.12
N ASN A 69 1.54 0.98 4.08
CA ASN A 69 2.61 1.67 3.35
C ASN A 69 4.00 1.22 3.81
N ASP A 70 4.22 1.18 5.12
CA ASP A 70 5.51 0.80 5.70
C ASP A 70 5.88 -0.64 5.33
N VAL A 71 4.93 -1.57 5.44
CA VAL A 71 5.12 -2.98 5.06
C VAL A 71 5.46 -3.12 3.57
N ILE A 72 4.70 -2.45 2.69
CA ILE A 72 4.95 -2.49 1.25
C ILE A 72 6.30 -1.85 0.91
N SER A 73 6.66 -0.74 1.56
CA SER A 73 7.94 -0.07 1.35
C SER A 73 9.13 -0.98 1.67
N VAL A 74 9.06 -1.72 2.78
CA VAL A 74 10.10 -2.71 3.15
C VAL A 74 10.22 -3.80 2.09
N ALA A 75 9.10 -4.33 1.59
CA ALA A 75 9.11 -5.33 0.53
C ALA A 75 9.72 -4.78 -0.78
N VAL A 76 9.33 -3.57 -1.18
CA VAL A 76 9.84 -2.90 -2.38
C VAL A 76 11.35 -2.64 -2.26
N ASP A 77 11.83 -2.18 -1.11
CA ASP A 77 13.27 -1.95 -0.89
C ASP A 77 14.06 -3.26 -0.91
N ALA A 78 13.52 -4.34 -0.34
CA ALA A 78 14.13 -5.66 -0.41
C ALA A 78 14.23 -6.17 -1.86
N LEU A 79 13.16 -6.03 -2.65
CA LEU A 79 13.11 -6.41 -4.07
C LEU A 79 14.12 -5.59 -4.90
N LYS A 80 14.19 -4.28 -4.68
CA LYS A 80 15.19 -3.41 -5.33
C LYS A 80 16.63 -3.77 -4.93
N GLY A 81 16.81 -4.29 -3.72
CA GLY A 81 18.07 -4.87 -3.24
C GLY A 81 18.43 -6.23 -3.82
N GLY A 82 17.56 -6.83 -4.65
CA GLY A 82 17.75 -8.16 -5.25
C GLY A 82 17.33 -9.31 -4.36
N THR A 83 16.58 -9.05 -3.28
CA THR A 83 16.00 -10.11 -2.45
C THR A 83 14.90 -10.83 -3.22
N ASP A 84 15.00 -12.15 -3.30
CA ASP A 84 13.92 -12.97 -3.84
C ASP A 84 12.85 -13.20 -2.77
N ILE A 85 11.64 -12.71 -3.01
CA ILE A 85 10.48 -12.94 -2.14
C ILE A 85 9.71 -14.12 -2.71
N PRO A 86 9.58 -15.24 -1.99
CA PRO A 86 8.84 -16.40 -2.48
C PRO A 86 7.38 -16.05 -2.80
N THR A 87 6.92 -16.46 -3.99
CA THR A 87 5.52 -16.35 -4.40
C THR A 87 4.85 -17.72 -4.41
N GLY A 88 3.53 -17.77 -4.22
CA GLY A 88 2.76 -19.01 -4.22
C GLY A 88 2.89 -19.87 -2.96
N CYS A 89 3.58 -19.38 -1.92
CA CYS A 89 3.58 -19.99 -0.59
C CYS A 89 2.81 -19.12 0.41
N GLU A 90 2.00 -19.75 1.25
CA GLU A 90 1.40 -19.08 2.40
C GLU A 90 2.45 -18.98 3.52
N LEU A 91 2.68 -17.75 4.00
CA LEU A 91 3.54 -17.50 5.15
C LEU A 91 2.67 -17.22 6.37
N VAL A 92 2.47 -18.24 7.20
CA VAL A 92 1.73 -18.12 8.46
C VAL A 92 2.69 -17.66 9.55
N GLY A 93 2.27 -16.64 10.29
CA GLY A 93 2.93 -16.20 11.52
C GLY A 93 4.05 -15.16 11.36
N LEU A 94 4.28 -14.64 10.15
CA LEU A 94 5.25 -13.56 9.91
C LEU A 94 4.88 -12.26 10.67
N LEU A 95 3.60 -12.09 10.99
CA LEU A 95 3.04 -10.97 11.79
C LEU A 95 2.30 -11.46 13.05
N ASP A 96 2.60 -12.67 13.56
CA ASP A 96 1.88 -13.31 14.69
C ASP A 96 2.14 -12.67 16.07
N GLY A 97 2.44 -11.37 16.12
CA GLY A 97 2.61 -10.63 17.36
C GLY A 97 1.30 -10.33 18.09
N GLU A 98 0.28 -11.20 17.96
CA GLU A 98 -1.10 -11.01 18.48
C GLU A 98 -1.83 -9.77 17.92
N GLN A 99 -1.32 -9.15 16.85
CA GLN A 99 -1.98 -8.00 16.22
C GLN A 99 -3.20 -8.48 15.44
N ARG A 100 -4.38 -8.33 16.03
CA ARG A 100 -5.64 -8.62 15.34
C ARG A 100 -5.86 -7.56 14.26
N CYS A 101 -6.26 -7.99 13.06
CA CYS A 101 -6.79 -7.10 12.03
C CYS A 101 -7.88 -6.22 12.68
N ALA A 102 -7.71 -4.90 12.58
CA ALA A 102 -8.64 -3.93 13.14
C ALA A 102 -9.81 -3.66 12.19
#